data_AF-A0AB37W2F1-F1
#
_entry.id   AF-A0AB37W2F1-F1
#
_cell.length_a   1.000
_cell.length_b   1.000
_cell.length_c   1.000
_cell.angle_alpha   90.00
_cell.angle_beta   90.00
_cell.angle_gamma   90.00
#
_symmetry.space_group_name_H-M   'P 1'
#
loop_
_entity.id
_entity.type
_entity.pdbx_description
1 polymer ?
#
loop_
_entity_poly.entity_id
_entity_poly.type
_entity_poly.pdbx_seq_one_letter_code
_entity_poly.pdbx_strand_id
1 'polypeptide(L)'
;MPELLKAAEDVTQAIRTDAEVSQNSVRARSASLFDSPAKEEQIAQAETRLGIKLPSDYKNFLQISNGTVGHMWGHPLGDFQPPLHTVDKLRWLDPAEEDYFTGLALDIPARWANWPFAPRPTANGYGDYPEHFVIGCALELGFEDIDNVWLIPPSTVTPIKDAVKKLLEDEDLSELDKNSVRNAVRDFAGSEDEWEQMEWACVTWASGGTAAIFFYPGFKAWLERVVEHGSATAYVRDEDQDQGTKVLKSQKWLGNLFGKVGEGKESMEVPKWLKDTVQ
;
A
#
# COMPACT_ATOMS: atom_id res chain seq x y z
N MET A 1 23.96 9.30 -9.20
CA MET A 1 23.12 10.42 -8.74
C MET A 1 22.59 11.32 -9.86
N PRO A 2 23.34 11.75 -10.89
CA PRO A 2 22.82 12.61 -11.97
C PRO A 2 21.74 11.95 -12.84
N GLU A 3 21.82 10.64 -13.03
CA GLU A 3 20.92 9.89 -13.92
C GLU A 3 19.50 9.70 -13.35
N LEU A 4 19.37 9.68 -12.02
CA LEU A 4 18.09 9.58 -11.32
C LEU A 4 17.28 10.87 -11.43
N LEU A 5 17.95 12.02 -11.30
CA LEU A 5 17.35 13.33 -11.49
C LEU A 5 16.87 13.50 -12.93
N LYS A 6 17.72 13.10 -13.90
CA LYS A 6 17.38 13.13 -15.32
C LYS A 6 16.20 12.22 -15.67
N ALA A 7 16.12 11.03 -15.05
CA ALA A 7 14.99 10.12 -15.26
C ALA A 7 13.66 10.71 -14.72
N ALA A 8 13.70 11.41 -13.58
CA ALA A 8 12.53 12.11 -13.04
C ALA A 8 12.13 13.31 -13.92
N GLU A 9 13.10 14.05 -14.45
CA GLU A 9 12.87 15.15 -15.41
C GLU A 9 12.27 14.63 -16.73
N ASP A 10 12.77 13.51 -17.25
CA ASP A 10 12.30 12.90 -18.50
C ASP A 10 10.85 12.36 -18.37
N VAL A 11 10.49 11.78 -17.21
CA VAL A 11 9.11 11.34 -16.91
C VAL A 11 8.18 12.55 -16.82
N THR A 12 8.62 13.62 -16.16
CA THR A 12 7.86 14.87 -16.05
C THR A 12 7.60 15.49 -17.43
N GLN A 13 8.58 15.42 -18.33
CA GLN A 13 8.44 15.97 -19.69
C GLN A 13 7.54 15.10 -20.58
N ALA A 14 7.57 13.77 -20.44
CA ALA A 14 6.68 12.87 -21.16
C ALA A 14 5.21 13.11 -20.79
N ILE A 15 4.91 13.28 -19.50
CA ILE A 15 3.55 13.56 -19.00
C ILE A 15 3.07 14.96 -19.46
N ARG A 16 3.98 15.95 -19.57
CA ARG A 16 3.65 17.26 -20.16
C ARG A 16 3.15 17.16 -21.61
N THR A 17 3.67 16.22 -22.38
CA THR A 17 3.36 16.11 -23.81
C THR A 17 1.98 15.45 -24.03
N ASP A 18 1.59 14.50 -23.16
CA ASP A 18 0.23 13.93 -23.17
C ASP A 18 -0.81 14.91 -22.59
N ALA A 19 -0.42 15.75 -21.63
CA ALA A 19 -1.31 16.75 -21.02
C ALA A 19 -1.56 17.99 -21.91
N GLU A 20 -0.76 18.24 -22.95
CA GLU A 20 -1.02 19.30 -23.94
C GLU A 20 -2.26 19.02 -24.79
N VAL A 21 -2.74 17.77 -24.83
CA VAL A 21 -3.98 17.38 -25.54
C VAL A 21 -5.24 17.76 -24.73
N SER A 22 -5.12 18.06 -23.44
CA SER A 22 -6.24 18.38 -22.55
C SER A 22 -6.06 19.75 -21.87
N GLN A 23 -5.95 20.80 -22.68
CA GLN A 23 -5.85 22.18 -22.18
C GLN A 23 -7.18 22.68 -21.59
N ASN A 24 -7.12 23.14 -20.34
CA ASN A 24 -7.74 24.36 -19.79
C ASN A 24 -8.39 24.17 -18.40
N SER A 25 -7.57 23.96 -17.37
CA SER A 25 -7.86 24.59 -16.07
C SER A 25 -6.57 24.85 -15.31
N VAL A 26 -6.41 26.12 -14.96
CA VAL A 26 -5.22 26.78 -14.45
C VAL A 26 -4.94 26.36 -13.00
N ARG A 27 -3.74 25.80 -12.77
CA ARG A 27 -2.90 26.16 -11.63
C ARG A 27 -1.46 25.89 -12.02
N ALA A 28 -0.57 26.84 -11.74
CA ALA A 28 0.86 26.73 -12.02
C ALA A 28 1.40 25.40 -11.46
N ARG A 29 1.52 24.39 -12.33
CA ARG A 29 2.00 23.05 -11.96
C ARG A 29 3.45 23.22 -11.52
N SER A 30 3.75 22.83 -10.29
CA SER A 30 5.13 22.64 -9.83
C SER A 30 5.90 21.86 -10.89
N ALA A 31 7.17 22.20 -11.11
CA ALA A 31 8.01 21.48 -12.07
C ALA A 31 8.28 20.01 -11.65
N SER A 32 7.82 19.60 -10.47
CA SER A 32 7.96 18.27 -9.88
C SER A 32 6.59 17.77 -9.41
N LEU A 33 6.35 16.47 -9.62
CA LEU A 33 5.21 15.71 -9.09
C LEU A 33 5.34 15.40 -7.59
N PHE A 34 6.50 15.71 -7.02
CA PHE A 34 6.82 15.55 -5.61
C PHE A 34 7.15 16.90 -4.98
N ASP A 35 6.96 16.98 -3.67
CA ASP A 35 7.49 18.07 -2.87
C ASP A 35 9.01 18.01 -2.78
N SER A 36 9.62 19.05 -2.20
CA SER A 36 11.07 19.03 -1.96
C SER A 36 11.42 17.97 -0.91
N PRO A 37 12.46 17.14 -1.14
CA PRO A 37 12.98 16.15 -0.19
C PRO A 37 12.99 16.61 1.27
N ALA A 38 12.51 15.74 2.16
CA ALA A 38 12.56 15.99 3.59
C ALA A 38 14.00 15.84 4.08
N LYS A 39 14.45 16.79 4.89
CA LYS A 39 15.75 16.69 5.58
C LYS A 39 15.64 15.74 6.77
N GLU A 40 16.76 15.13 7.15
CA GLU A 40 16.83 14.26 8.32
C GLU A 40 16.34 14.94 9.59
N GLU A 41 16.64 16.24 9.76
CA GLU A 41 16.18 17.00 10.92
C GLU A 41 14.65 17.17 10.95
N GLN A 42 14.00 17.30 9.79
CA GLN A 42 12.54 17.41 9.70
C GLN A 42 11.87 16.09 10.07
N ILE A 43 12.44 14.98 9.59
CA ILE A 43 11.98 13.63 9.95
C ILE A 43 12.16 13.39 11.45
N ALA A 44 13.31 13.74 12.02
CA ALA A 44 13.58 13.59 13.45
C ALA A 44 12.63 14.44 14.32
N GLN A 45 12.29 15.66 13.86
CA GLN A 45 11.30 16.51 14.52
C GLN A 45 9.91 15.88 14.47
N ALA A 46 9.50 15.32 13.34
CA ALA A 46 8.21 14.62 13.23
C ALA A 46 8.16 13.35 14.10
N GLU A 47 9.22 12.54 14.11
CA GLU A 47 9.33 11.38 15.02
C GLU A 47 9.20 11.79 16.49
N THR A 48 9.84 12.90 16.88
CA THR A 48 9.74 13.45 18.24
C THR A 48 8.33 13.94 18.54
N ARG A 49 7.70 14.66 17.61
CA ARG A 49 6.33 15.19 17.72
C ARG A 49 5.28 14.08 17.81
N LEU A 50 5.44 13.02 17.01
CA LEU A 50 4.53 11.88 16.97
C LEU A 50 4.81 10.86 18.07
N GLY A 51 5.96 10.96 18.76
CA GLY A 51 6.35 10.04 19.82
C GLY A 51 6.73 8.63 19.31
N ILE A 52 7.11 8.50 18.04
CA ILE A 52 7.35 7.21 17.40
C ILE A 52 8.53 7.27 16.40
N LYS A 53 9.14 6.12 16.11
CA LYS A 53 10.08 5.97 15.00
C LYS A 53 9.35 5.56 13.74
N LEU A 54 9.50 6.34 12.66
CA LEU A 54 8.87 6.03 11.39
C LEU A 54 9.58 4.83 10.73
N PRO A 55 8.86 4.02 9.92
CA PRO A 55 9.45 2.95 9.12
C PRO A 55 10.61 3.46 8.25
N SER A 56 11.66 2.65 8.08
CA SER A 56 12.86 3.03 7.32
C SER A 56 12.56 3.26 5.84
N ASP A 57 11.73 2.43 5.24
CA ASP A 57 11.23 2.56 3.88
C ASP A 57 10.42 3.84 3.67
N TYR A 58 9.55 4.20 4.61
CA TYR A 58 8.79 5.45 4.57
C TYR A 58 9.69 6.68 4.74
N LYS A 59 10.70 6.62 5.61
CA LYS A 59 11.70 7.70 5.72
C LYS A 59 12.48 7.90 4.44
N ASN A 60 12.90 6.82 3.78
CA ASN A 60 13.57 6.91 2.48
C ASN A 60 12.65 7.59 1.46
N PHE A 61 11.36 7.24 1.43
CA PHE A 61 10.37 7.90 0.59
C PHE A 61 10.26 9.41 0.88
N LEU A 62 10.20 9.82 2.15
CA LEU A 62 10.16 11.22 2.54
C LEU A 62 11.44 11.98 2.14
N GLN A 63 12.61 11.37 2.24
CA GLN A 63 13.88 11.94 1.80
C GLN A 63 14.00 12.08 0.27
N ILE A 64 13.08 11.49 -0.49
CA ILE A 64 13.05 11.58 -1.95
C ILE A 64 11.97 12.56 -2.41
N SER A 65 10.81 12.53 -1.75
CA SER A 65 9.60 13.20 -2.23
C SER A 65 8.93 14.12 -1.21
N ASN A 66 9.12 13.85 0.08
CA ASN A 66 8.41 14.48 1.18
C ASN A 66 6.89 14.56 0.96
N GLY A 67 6.29 13.48 0.47
CA GLY A 67 4.88 13.45 0.10
C GLY A 67 4.68 13.62 -1.41
N THR A 68 3.42 13.75 -1.83
CA THR A 68 3.07 13.89 -3.25
C THR A 68 2.17 15.11 -3.44
N VAL A 69 2.36 15.77 -4.59
CA VAL A 69 1.49 16.87 -5.00
C VAL A 69 0.53 16.39 -6.08
N GLY A 70 -0.72 16.82 -6.01
CA GLY A 70 -1.73 16.43 -6.98
C GLY A 70 -3.10 16.26 -6.34
N HIS A 71 -4.05 15.87 -7.18
CA HIS A 71 -5.38 15.41 -6.80
C HIS A 71 -5.50 13.95 -7.22
N MET A 72 -6.45 13.21 -6.65
CA MET A 72 -6.70 11.78 -6.91
C MET A 72 -6.80 11.47 -8.41
N TRP A 73 -7.25 12.46 -9.20
CA TRP A 73 -7.31 12.42 -10.65
C TRP A 73 -6.02 13.00 -11.24
N GLY A 74 -5.16 12.15 -11.80
CA GLY A 74 -3.83 12.52 -12.27
C GLY A 74 -2.76 12.55 -11.16
N HIS A 75 -2.98 11.81 -10.08
CA HIS A 75 -2.03 11.71 -8.98
C HIS A 75 -0.71 11.04 -9.44
N PRO A 76 0.47 11.47 -8.94
CA PRO A 76 1.77 10.92 -9.36
C PRO A 76 1.94 9.42 -9.19
N LEU A 77 1.22 8.83 -8.24
CA LEU A 77 1.25 7.39 -7.96
C LEU A 77 0.18 6.60 -8.75
N GLY A 78 -0.61 7.26 -9.61
CA GLY A 78 -1.73 6.69 -10.33
C GLY A 78 -3.07 7.21 -9.82
N ASP A 79 -4.11 7.11 -10.65
CA ASP A 79 -5.45 7.57 -10.30
C ASP A 79 -5.99 6.85 -9.06
N PHE A 80 -6.87 7.51 -8.31
CA PHE A 80 -7.50 7.01 -7.08
C PHE A 80 -6.54 6.80 -5.90
N GLN A 81 -5.40 7.52 -5.89
CA GLN A 81 -4.53 7.62 -4.73
C GLN A 81 -4.61 9.05 -4.18
N PRO A 82 -4.84 9.25 -2.87
CA PRO A 82 -4.84 10.59 -2.31
C PRO A 82 -3.40 11.13 -2.28
N PRO A 83 -3.23 12.47 -2.33
CA PRO A 83 -1.94 13.10 -2.06
C PRO A 83 -1.43 12.68 -0.68
N LEU A 84 -0.17 12.28 -0.64
CA LEU A 84 0.54 11.96 0.57
C LEU A 84 1.05 13.24 1.23
N HIS A 85 0.78 13.35 2.53
CA HIS A 85 1.17 14.44 3.39
C HIS A 85 2.70 14.62 3.41
N THR A 86 3.10 15.87 3.48
CA THR A 86 4.46 16.25 3.87
C THR A 86 4.70 15.85 5.33
N VAL A 87 5.97 15.66 5.69
CA VAL A 87 6.37 15.19 7.04
C VAL A 87 5.85 16.05 8.20
N ASP A 88 5.63 17.35 7.97
CA ASP A 88 5.08 18.29 8.95
C ASP A 88 3.56 18.14 9.16
N LYS A 89 2.84 17.55 8.18
CA LYS A 89 1.39 17.35 8.22
C LYS A 89 0.96 15.99 8.75
N LEU A 90 1.90 15.05 8.92
CA LEU A 90 1.60 13.74 9.50
C LEU A 90 0.92 13.89 10.86
N ARG A 91 -0.19 13.17 11.06
CA ARG A 91 -1.01 13.20 12.27
C ARG A 91 -1.48 11.80 12.64
N TRP A 92 -1.72 11.56 13.92
CA TRP A 92 -2.48 10.39 14.36
C TRP A 92 -3.97 10.64 14.10
N LEU A 93 -4.71 9.59 13.72
CA LEU A 93 -6.16 9.62 13.80
C LEU A 93 -6.55 9.70 15.27
N ASP A 94 -7.41 10.67 15.61
CA ASP A 94 -7.94 10.81 16.96
C ASP A 94 -9.21 9.93 17.08
N PRO A 95 -9.23 8.89 17.92
CA PRO A 95 -10.42 8.07 18.13
C PRO A 95 -11.64 8.86 18.62
N ALA A 96 -11.46 10.03 19.23
CA ALA A 96 -12.57 10.88 19.66
C ALA A 96 -13.22 11.66 18.49
N GLU A 97 -12.48 11.86 17.39
CA GLU A 97 -12.95 12.61 16.22
C GLU A 97 -13.28 11.69 15.03
N GLU A 98 -12.57 10.57 14.92
CA GLU A 98 -12.57 9.65 13.78
C GLU A 98 -13.01 8.23 14.23
N ASP A 99 -13.97 8.15 15.15
CA ASP A 99 -14.45 6.91 15.78
C ASP A 99 -14.87 5.84 14.74
N TYR A 100 -15.50 6.28 13.66
CA TYR A 100 -15.87 5.44 12.52
C TYR A 100 -14.66 4.69 11.93
N PHE A 101 -13.56 5.39 11.66
CA PHE A 101 -12.38 4.77 11.04
C PHE A 101 -11.57 3.97 12.04
N THR A 102 -11.37 4.51 13.24
CA THR A 102 -10.57 3.84 14.28
C THR A 102 -11.21 2.55 14.77
N GLY A 103 -12.54 2.41 14.65
CA GLY A 103 -13.28 1.18 14.96
C GLY A 103 -13.38 0.16 13.81
N LEU A 104 -12.84 0.44 12.61
CA LEU A 104 -12.87 -0.52 11.51
C LEU A 104 -11.96 -1.71 11.81
N ALA A 105 -12.42 -2.90 11.42
CA ALA A 105 -11.67 -4.13 11.59
C ALA A 105 -10.40 -4.16 10.72
N LEU A 106 -9.32 -4.70 11.28
CA LEU A 106 -8.10 -5.07 10.58
C LEU A 106 -8.14 -6.55 10.20
N ASP A 107 -8.08 -6.85 8.90
CA ASP A 107 -8.10 -8.21 8.37
C ASP A 107 -6.67 -8.68 8.06
N ILE A 108 -5.82 -8.74 9.09
CA ILE A 108 -4.40 -9.08 8.97
C ILE A 108 -4.12 -10.43 9.66
N PRO A 109 -3.57 -11.46 8.97
CA PRO A 109 -3.08 -11.42 7.59
C PRO A 109 -4.15 -11.66 6.52
N ALA A 110 -5.34 -12.15 6.88
CA ALA A 110 -6.40 -12.44 5.91
C ALA A 110 -7.78 -12.09 6.45
N ARG A 111 -8.74 -12.00 5.53
CA ARG A 111 -10.16 -11.81 5.85
C ARG A 111 -10.63 -12.82 6.88
N TRP A 112 -11.38 -12.35 7.86
CA TRP A 112 -11.90 -13.18 8.96
C TRP A 112 -12.71 -14.37 8.47
N ALA A 113 -13.44 -14.25 7.35
CA ALA A 113 -14.17 -15.38 6.76
C ALA A 113 -13.27 -16.62 6.48
N ASN A 114 -11.96 -16.42 6.36
CA ASN A 114 -10.96 -17.46 6.14
C ASN A 114 -10.28 -17.93 7.43
N TRP A 115 -10.59 -17.31 8.58
CA TRP A 115 -10.07 -17.72 9.87
C TRP A 115 -10.99 -18.78 10.49
N PRO A 116 -10.43 -19.88 11.03
CA PRO A 116 -11.23 -20.92 11.70
C PRO A 116 -12.00 -20.41 12.94
N PHE A 117 -11.67 -19.22 13.44
CA PHE A 117 -12.26 -18.62 14.65
C PHE A 117 -12.68 -17.16 14.49
N ALA A 118 -13.08 -16.76 13.29
CA ALA A 118 -13.71 -15.45 13.10
C ALA A 118 -14.78 -15.18 14.17
N PRO A 119 -14.75 -14.08 14.94
CA PRO A 119 -15.89 -13.52 15.62
C PRO A 119 -17.13 -13.67 14.75
N ARG A 120 -18.16 -14.24 15.36
CA ARG A 120 -19.43 -14.44 14.67
C ARG A 120 -19.91 -13.07 14.19
N PRO A 121 -20.35 -12.95 12.93
CA PRO A 121 -21.00 -11.74 12.47
C PRO A 121 -22.16 -11.42 13.41
N THR A 122 -22.22 -10.21 13.96
CA THR A 122 -23.43 -9.75 14.63
C THR A 122 -24.46 -9.35 13.57
N ALA A 123 -25.72 -9.19 13.96
CA ALA A 123 -26.81 -8.80 13.06
C ALA A 123 -26.57 -7.45 12.34
N ASN A 124 -25.58 -6.67 12.79
CA ASN A 124 -25.23 -5.37 12.23
C ASN A 124 -24.01 -5.43 11.30
N GLY A 125 -23.48 -6.62 11.00
CA GLY A 125 -22.31 -6.82 10.12
C GLY A 125 -20.96 -6.51 10.77
N TYR A 126 -20.96 -5.78 11.88
CA TYR A 126 -19.79 -5.47 12.70
C TYR A 126 -19.81 -6.38 13.93
N GLY A 127 -19.10 -7.51 13.85
CA GLY A 127 -18.94 -8.41 15.00
C GLY A 127 -18.29 -7.72 16.20
N ASP A 128 -18.41 -8.29 17.40
CA ASP A 128 -17.51 -7.94 18.50
C ASP A 128 -16.10 -8.44 18.13
N TYR A 129 -15.35 -7.61 17.42
CA TYR A 129 -13.96 -7.90 17.09
C TYR A 129 -13.14 -7.87 18.39
N PRO A 130 -12.23 -8.82 18.61
CA PRO A 130 -11.22 -8.66 19.65
C PRO A 130 -10.55 -7.29 19.52
N GLU A 131 -10.45 -6.55 20.62
CA GLU A 131 -10.03 -5.14 20.68
C GLU A 131 -8.71 -4.82 19.95
N HIS A 132 -7.90 -5.83 19.66
CA HIS A 132 -6.61 -5.71 18.98
C HIS A 132 -6.65 -5.84 17.45
N PHE A 133 -7.81 -6.14 16.85
CA PHE A 133 -7.98 -6.21 15.40
C PHE A 133 -8.83 -5.05 14.86
N VAL A 134 -8.60 -3.85 15.36
CA VAL A 134 -9.19 -2.61 14.80
C VAL A 134 -8.08 -1.64 14.44
N ILE A 135 -8.35 -0.72 13.52
CA ILE A 135 -7.38 0.28 13.05
C ILE A 135 -6.77 1.03 14.25
N GLY A 136 -7.62 1.43 15.19
CA GLY A 136 -7.22 2.16 16.38
C GLY A 136 -6.51 3.46 16.02
N CYS A 137 -5.45 3.78 16.76
CA CYS A 137 -4.63 4.98 16.53
C CYS A 137 -3.67 4.74 15.35
N ALA A 138 -4.10 5.07 14.12
CA ALA A 138 -3.27 4.97 12.92
C ALA A 138 -2.64 6.31 12.54
N LEU A 139 -1.48 6.28 11.89
CA LEU A 139 -0.81 7.48 11.38
C LEU A 139 -1.31 7.78 9.97
N GLU A 140 -1.93 8.94 9.78
CA GLU A 140 -2.42 9.37 8.47
C GLU A 140 -1.28 9.82 7.56
N LEU A 141 -1.13 9.11 6.44
CA LEU A 141 -0.15 9.43 5.41
C LEU A 141 -0.73 10.30 4.31
N GLY A 142 -2.03 10.23 4.04
CA GLY A 142 -2.67 10.98 2.97
C GLY A 142 -4.18 10.81 2.99
N PHE A 143 -4.88 11.85 2.55
CA PHE A 143 -6.33 11.91 2.49
C PHE A 143 -6.80 12.84 1.38
N GLU A 144 -7.80 12.42 0.63
CA GLU A 144 -8.60 13.30 -0.23
C GLU A 144 -10.01 12.75 -0.44
N ASP A 145 -11.00 13.57 -0.11
CA ASP A 145 -12.45 13.26 -0.20
C ASP A 145 -12.84 12.04 0.63
N ILE A 146 -12.76 10.86 0.03
CA ILE A 146 -13.09 9.60 0.66
C ILE A 146 -11.83 8.72 0.74
N ASP A 147 -10.83 8.88 -0.12
CA ASP A 147 -9.66 7.99 -0.14
C ASP A 147 -8.65 8.34 0.97
N ASN A 148 -8.20 7.30 1.68
CA ASN A 148 -7.27 7.42 2.80
C ASN A 148 -6.11 6.43 2.70
N VAL A 149 -4.94 6.83 3.18
CA VAL A 149 -3.77 5.96 3.38
C VAL A 149 -3.25 6.14 4.81
N TRP A 150 -3.12 5.04 5.53
CA TRP A 150 -2.72 5.02 6.93
C TRP A 150 -1.57 4.03 7.17
N LEU A 151 -0.73 4.33 8.15
CA LEU A 151 0.19 3.37 8.76
C LEU A 151 -0.34 2.91 10.12
N ILE A 152 -0.40 1.59 10.27
CA ILE A 152 -0.80 0.94 11.51
C ILE A 152 0.46 0.71 12.37
N PRO A 153 0.51 1.25 13.60
CA PRO A 153 1.71 1.24 14.41
C PRO A 153 2.02 -0.12 15.04
N PRO A 154 3.25 -0.30 15.56
CA PRO A 154 3.65 -1.53 16.27
C PRO A 154 2.74 -1.84 17.47
N SER A 155 2.22 -0.83 18.16
CA SER A 155 1.27 -1.01 19.25
C SER A 155 -0.02 -1.74 18.85
N THR A 156 -0.37 -1.71 17.56
CA THR A 156 -1.53 -2.41 17.00
C THR A 156 -1.10 -3.70 16.28
N VAL A 157 0.02 -3.68 15.54
CA VAL A 157 0.52 -4.84 14.78
C VAL A 157 1.01 -5.96 15.71
N THR A 158 1.72 -5.65 16.79
CA THR A 158 2.28 -6.67 17.69
C THR A 158 1.20 -7.55 18.35
N PRO A 159 0.12 -6.99 18.92
CA PRO A 159 -1.00 -7.80 19.43
C PRO A 159 -1.61 -8.77 18.41
N ILE A 160 -1.73 -8.36 17.14
CA ILE A 160 -2.24 -9.21 16.05
C ILE A 160 -1.28 -10.39 15.82
N LYS A 161 0.03 -10.12 15.75
CA LYS A 161 1.05 -11.17 15.60
C LYS A 161 1.05 -12.15 16.78
N ASP A 162 0.93 -11.64 18.00
CA ASP A 162 0.83 -12.47 19.19
C ASP A 162 -0.42 -13.35 19.17
N ALA A 163 -1.55 -12.83 18.67
CA ALA A 163 -2.78 -13.61 18.51
C ALA A 163 -2.60 -14.74 17.48
N VAL A 164 -1.99 -14.44 16.32
CA VAL A 164 -1.67 -15.46 15.30
C VAL A 164 -0.73 -16.52 15.87
N LYS A 165 0.31 -16.11 16.62
CA LYS A 165 1.25 -17.04 17.25
C LYS A 165 0.56 -17.95 18.26
N LYS A 166 -0.28 -17.39 19.14
CA LYS A 166 -1.07 -18.17 20.10
C LYS A 166 -1.97 -19.20 19.41
N LEU A 167 -2.58 -18.83 18.28
CA LEU A 167 -3.40 -19.76 17.49
C LEU A 167 -2.58 -20.92 16.93
N LEU A 168 -1.35 -20.67 16.47
CA LEU A 168 -0.49 -21.73 15.95
C LEU A 168 0.04 -22.66 17.06
N GLU A 169 0.13 -22.16 18.29
CA GLU A 169 0.52 -22.91 19.49
C GLU A 169 -0.65 -23.67 20.14
N ASP A 170 -1.90 -23.37 19.79
CA ASP A 170 -3.10 -23.99 20.37
C ASP A 170 -3.18 -25.50 20.05
N GLU A 171 -3.19 -26.34 21.08
CA GLU A 171 -3.27 -27.80 20.95
C GLU A 171 -4.65 -28.28 20.48
N ASP A 172 -5.70 -27.50 20.73
CA ASP A 172 -7.07 -27.82 20.31
C ASP A 172 -7.31 -27.50 18.83
N LEU A 173 -6.41 -26.72 18.19
CA LEU A 173 -6.51 -26.37 16.78
C LEU A 173 -5.95 -27.49 15.88
N SER A 174 -6.74 -27.88 14.87
CA SER A 174 -6.32 -28.91 13.91
C SER A 174 -5.10 -28.46 13.09
N GLU A 175 -4.26 -29.41 12.68
CA GLU A 175 -3.11 -29.11 11.81
C GLU A 175 -3.54 -28.55 10.44
N LEU A 176 -4.74 -28.91 9.95
CA LEU A 176 -5.29 -28.35 8.73
C LEU A 176 -5.54 -26.84 8.90
N ASP A 177 -6.14 -26.44 10.01
CA ASP A 177 -6.43 -25.05 10.31
C ASP A 177 -5.14 -24.25 10.57
N LYS A 178 -4.18 -24.81 11.30
CA LYS A 178 -2.85 -24.21 11.48
C LYS A 178 -2.15 -23.97 10.14
N ASN A 179 -2.25 -24.93 9.22
CA ASN A 179 -1.70 -24.76 7.88
C ASN A 179 -2.43 -23.68 7.08
N SER A 180 -3.75 -23.53 7.24
CA SER A 180 -4.50 -22.43 6.66
C SER A 180 -4.00 -21.06 7.16
N VAL A 181 -3.79 -20.94 8.48
CA VAL A 181 -3.23 -19.72 9.10
C VAL A 181 -1.82 -19.42 8.58
N ARG A 182 -0.93 -20.42 8.50
CA ARG A 182 0.43 -20.24 7.94
C ARG A 182 0.40 -19.79 6.48
N ASN A 183 -0.51 -20.34 5.67
CA ASN A 183 -0.67 -19.93 4.28
C ASN A 183 -1.16 -18.48 4.20
N ALA A 184 -2.13 -18.07 5.02
CA ALA A 184 -2.57 -16.67 5.08
C ALA A 184 -1.43 -15.72 5.46
N VAL A 185 -0.60 -16.09 6.46
CA VAL A 185 0.61 -15.33 6.82
C VAL A 185 1.55 -15.16 5.64
N ARG A 186 1.84 -16.24 4.91
CA ARG A 186 2.73 -16.23 3.74
C ARG A 186 2.14 -15.44 2.58
N ASP A 187 0.84 -15.55 2.32
CA ASP A 187 0.16 -14.81 1.27
C ASP A 187 0.17 -13.30 1.55
N PHE A 188 0.05 -12.91 2.82
CA PHE A 188 0.04 -11.50 3.22
C PHE A 188 1.44 -10.88 3.27
N ALA A 189 2.38 -11.53 3.97
CA ALA A 189 3.69 -10.97 4.26
C ALA A 189 4.78 -11.43 3.30
N GLY A 190 4.52 -12.43 2.46
CA GLY A 190 5.51 -13.10 1.61
C GLY A 190 6.13 -14.34 2.27
N SER A 191 6.34 -14.29 3.59
CA SER A 191 6.90 -15.39 4.38
C SER A 191 6.59 -15.27 5.87
N GLU A 192 6.80 -16.34 6.64
CA GLU A 192 6.71 -16.30 8.11
C GLU A 192 7.81 -15.41 8.73
N ASP A 193 9.02 -15.40 8.15
CA ASP A 193 10.12 -14.56 8.64
C ASP A 193 9.82 -13.06 8.42
N GLU A 194 9.26 -12.68 7.27
CA GLU A 194 8.84 -11.30 6.99
C GLU A 194 7.68 -10.88 7.90
N TRP A 195 6.73 -11.78 8.16
CA TRP A 195 5.68 -11.54 9.15
C TRP A 195 6.25 -11.27 10.55
N GLU A 196 7.20 -12.08 11.00
CA GLU A 196 7.86 -11.90 12.31
C GLU A 196 8.70 -10.62 12.38
N GLN A 197 9.20 -10.11 11.26
CA GLN A 197 9.92 -8.83 11.21
C GLN A 197 9.00 -7.61 11.02
N MET A 198 7.74 -7.82 10.65
CA MET A 198 6.78 -6.74 10.46
C MET A 198 6.54 -5.99 11.78
N GLU A 199 6.85 -4.69 11.78
CA GLU A 199 6.57 -3.75 12.86
C GLU A 199 5.39 -2.83 12.53
N TRP A 200 5.20 -2.53 11.24
CA TRP A 200 4.17 -1.62 10.74
C TRP A 200 3.40 -2.30 9.61
N ALA A 201 2.10 -1.99 9.50
CA ALA A 201 1.30 -2.33 8.34
C ALA A 201 0.82 -1.05 7.63
N CYS A 202 0.47 -1.14 6.36
CA CYS A 202 -0.16 -0.06 5.63
C CYS A 202 -1.61 -0.44 5.31
N VAL A 203 -2.52 0.51 5.44
CA VAL A 203 -3.95 0.32 5.19
C VAL A 203 -4.44 1.44 4.30
N THR A 204 -5.25 1.07 3.30
CA THR A 204 -5.98 2.04 2.51
C THR A 204 -7.47 1.85 2.66
N TRP A 205 -8.20 2.95 2.56
CA TRP A 205 -9.65 2.96 2.51
C TRP A 205 -10.07 3.72 1.24
N ALA A 206 -11.10 3.24 0.56
CA ALA A 206 -11.79 3.94 -0.55
C ALA A 206 -13.32 3.69 -0.50
N SER A 207 -14.14 4.62 -1.02
CA SER A 207 -15.62 4.44 -1.12
C SER A 207 -16.22 5.01 -2.40
N GLY A 208 -15.43 5.15 -3.47
CA GLY A 208 -15.90 5.71 -4.75
C GLY A 208 -16.98 4.90 -5.47
N GLY A 209 -17.27 3.68 -5.02
CA GLY A 209 -18.39 2.87 -5.51
C GLY A 209 -18.87 1.82 -4.51
N THR A 210 -17.96 1.28 -3.70
CA THR A 210 -18.26 0.47 -2.51
C THR A 210 -17.15 0.72 -1.51
N ALA A 211 -17.48 0.83 -0.22
CA ALA A 211 -16.47 0.94 0.82
C ALA A 211 -15.54 -0.28 0.78
N ALA A 212 -14.25 -0.04 0.57
CA ALA A 212 -13.23 -1.05 0.47
C ALA A 212 -12.04 -0.66 1.33
N ILE A 213 -11.52 -1.63 2.07
CA ILE A 213 -10.30 -1.52 2.86
C ILE A 213 -9.31 -2.56 2.36
N PHE A 214 -8.05 -2.16 2.20
CA PHE A 214 -6.96 -3.03 1.80
C PHE A 214 -5.81 -2.95 2.79
N PHE A 215 -5.16 -4.08 3.02
CA PHE A 215 -4.10 -4.23 4.01
C PHE A 215 -2.83 -4.68 3.31
N TYR A 216 -1.69 -4.15 3.76
CA TYR A 216 -0.38 -4.43 3.19
C TYR A 216 0.62 -4.64 4.31
N PRO A 217 1.64 -5.51 4.14
CA PRO A 217 2.65 -5.79 5.17
C PRO A 217 3.64 -4.64 5.42
N GLY A 218 3.36 -3.44 4.92
CA GLY A 218 4.17 -2.25 5.12
C GLY A 218 3.93 -1.18 4.05
N PHE A 219 4.56 -0.01 4.22
CA PHE A 219 4.48 1.10 3.26
C PHE A 219 5.02 0.70 1.90
N LYS A 220 6.20 0.06 1.86
CA LYS A 220 6.82 -0.42 0.63
C LYS A 220 5.91 -1.34 -0.17
N ALA A 221 5.27 -2.32 0.47
CA ALA A 221 4.39 -3.28 -0.21
C ALA A 221 3.15 -2.58 -0.82
N TRP A 222 2.59 -1.59 -0.11
CA TRP A 222 1.55 -0.73 -0.68
C TRP A 222 2.06 0.04 -1.89
N LEU A 223 3.23 0.69 -1.80
CA LEU A 223 3.80 1.48 -2.90
C LEU A 223 4.10 0.61 -4.12
N GLU A 224 4.64 -0.60 -3.94
CA GLU A 224 4.85 -1.58 -5.00
C GLU A 224 3.53 -1.96 -5.68
N ARG A 225 2.48 -2.23 -4.90
CA ARG A 225 1.14 -2.49 -5.44
C ARG A 225 0.60 -1.31 -6.25
N VAL A 226 0.72 -0.11 -5.73
CA VAL A 226 0.26 1.11 -6.41
C VAL A 226 0.98 1.29 -7.74
N VAL A 227 2.28 0.99 -7.80
CA VAL A 227 3.06 1.06 -9.04
C VAL A 227 2.67 -0.02 -10.05
N GLU A 228 2.49 -1.26 -9.59
CA GLU A 228 2.06 -2.37 -10.44
C GLU A 228 0.69 -2.14 -11.05
N HIS A 229 -0.24 -1.56 -10.27
CA HIS A 229 -1.65 -1.39 -10.66
C HIS A 229 -1.99 0.03 -11.11
N GLY A 230 -1.07 0.98 -10.97
CA GLY A 230 -1.22 2.38 -11.39
C GLY A 230 -1.28 2.59 -12.90
N SER A 231 -1.11 1.51 -13.69
CA SER A 231 -1.42 1.46 -15.13
C SER A 231 -2.66 0.61 -15.47
N ALA A 232 -3.27 -0.07 -14.48
CA ALA A 232 -4.28 -1.11 -14.69
C ALA A 232 -5.66 -0.80 -14.08
N THR A 233 -5.84 0.38 -13.47
CA THR A 233 -7.10 0.82 -12.84
C THR A 233 -7.81 1.92 -13.62
N ALA A 234 -7.62 1.96 -14.95
CA ALA A 234 -8.77 2.27 -15.80
C ALA A 234 -9.71 1.08 -15.63
N TYR A 235 -10.89 1.30 -15.06
CA TYR A 235 -11.97 0.31 -15.00
C TYR A 235 -11.92 -0.60 -16.24
N VAL A 236 -11.53 -1.87 -16.06
CA VAL A 236 -11.81 -2.87 -17.09
C VAL A 236 -13.33 -3.03 -17.06
N ARG A 237 -14.02 -2.20 -17.84
CA ARG A 237 -15.25 -2.64 -18.47
C ARG A 237 -14.84 -3.81 -19.34
N ASP A 238 -15.51 -4.93 -19.17
CA ASP A 238 -15.30 -6.20 -19.90
C ASP A 238 -15.56 -6.11 -21.42
N GLU A 239 -15.50 -4.92 -22.01
CA GLU A 239 -15.72 -4.68 -23.43
C GLU A 239 -14.66 -3.68 -23.91
N ASP A 240 -13.47 -4.19 -24.21
CA ASP A 240 -12.72 -3.86 -25.43
C ASP A 240 -11.31 -4.45 -25.34
N GLN A 241 -11.18 -5.67 -25.88
CA GLN A 241 -9.89 -6.13 -26.39
C GLN A 241 -9.49 -5.21 -27.55
N ASP A 242 -8.19 -4.92 -27.60
CA ASP A 242 -7.43 -4.46 -28.77
C ASP A 242 -6.97 -2.99 -28.71
N GLN A 243 -5.81 -2.76 -28.07
CA GLN A 243 -4.67 -2.11 -28.71
C GLN A 243 -3.44 -2.10 -27.79
N GLY A 244 -2.29 -2.44 -28.39
CA GLY A 244 -1.03 -2.75 -27.72
C GLY A 244 -0.57 -1.68 -26.72
N THR A 245 -0.35 -2.13 -25.48
CA THR A 245 0.05 -1.32 -24.35
C THR A 245 1.46 -0.76 -24.56
N LYS A 246 1.56 0.55 -24.77
CA LYS A 246 2.78 1.33 -24.55
C LYS A 246 3.07 1.30 -23.05
N VAL A 247 3.95 0.39 -22.63
CA VAL A 247 4.54 0.37 -21.29
C VAL A 247 5.31 1.67 -21.09
N LEU A 248 4.73 2.59 -20.30
CA LEU A 248 5.31 3.90 -20.01
C LEU A 248 6.55 3.74 -19.12
N LYS A 249 7.57 4.56 -19.39
CA LYS A 249 8.91 4.57 -18.79
C LYS A 249 8.95 4.85 -17.27
N SER A 250 7.80 4.96 -16.59
CA SER A 250 7.68 5.20 -15.14
C SER A 250 8.28 4.06 -14.30
N GLN A 251 8.37 2.85 -14.85
CA GLN A 251 8.94 1.68 -14.16
C GLN A 251 10.47 1.74 -13.96
N LYS A 252 11.22 2.56 -14.72
CA LYS A 252 12.71 2.57 -14.65
C LYS A 252 13.31 3.32 -13.46
N TRP A 253 12.61 4.31 -12.91
CA TRP A 253 13.15 5.13 -11.81
C TRP A 253 13.08 4.40 -10.45
N LEU A 254 12.12 3.50 -10.27
CA LEU A 254 11.89 2.78 -9.01
C LEU A 254 12.87 1.64 -8.75
N GLY A 255 13.37 0.98 -9.81
CA GLY A 255 14.45 -0.02 -9.70
C GLY A 255 15.75 0.55 -9.09
N ASN A 256 15.90 1.87 -9.08
CA ASN A 256 17.01 2.55 -8.43
C ASN A 256 16.72 2.95 -6.97
N LEU A 257 15.46 2.97 -6.52
CA LEU A 257 15.08 3.26 -5.13
C LEU A 257 15.38 2.08 -4.18
N PHE A 258 15.24 0.85 -4.68
CA PHE A 258 15.30 -0.37 -3.86
C PHE A 258 16.43 -1.35 -4.26
N GLY A 259 17.32 -0.93 -5.16
CA GLY A 259 18.29 -1.83 -5.79
C GLY A 259 17.62 -2.75 -6.81
N LYS A 260 18.38 -3.16 -7.84
CA LYS A 260 17.87 -3.90 -9.01
C LYS A 260 16.97 -5.08 -8.62
N VAL A 261 15.66 -4.94 -8.80
CA VAL A 261 14.77 -6.07 -9.04
C VAL A 261 15.10 -6.58 -10.45
N GLY A 262 15.46 -7.87 -10.53
CA GLY A 262 16.23 -8.45 -11.61
C GLY A 262 15.74 -8.14 -13.03
N GLU A 263 16.65 -7.60 -13.84
CA GLU A 263 16.60 -7.78 -15.29
C GLU A 263 16.86 -9.26 -15.59
N GLY A 264 15.86 -9.94 -16.18
CA GLY A 264 16.08 -11.17 -16.94
C GLY A 264 15.03 -12.27 -16.74
N LYS A 265 14.03 -12.34 -17.62
CA LYS A 265 14.12 -13.15 -18.84
C LYS A 265 12.87 -13.01 -19.70
N GLU A 266 13.13 -12.75 -20.98
CA GLU A 266 12.23 -12.88 -22.11
C GLU A 266 11.58 -14.28 -22.16
N SER A 267 10.32 -14.30 -22.60
CA SER A 267 9.58 -15.43 -23.20
C SER A 267 9.87 -16.84 -22.68
N MET A 268 8.96 -17.40 -21.87
CA MET A 268 8.82 -18.85 -21.76
C MET A 268 7.83 -19.35 -22.82
N GLU A 269 8.35 -19.82 -23.95
CA GLU A 269 7.62 -20.82 -24.73
C GLU A 269 7.50 -22.10 -23.89
N VAL A 270 6.26 -22.59 -23.74
CA VAL A 270 5.97 -23.84 -23.03
C VAL A 270 6.72 -25.00 -23.72
N PRO A 271 7.61 -25.71 -23.01
CA PRO A 271 8.34 -26.84 -23.59
C PRO A 271 7.40 -27.90 -24.14
N LYS A 272 7.69 -28.38 -25.36
CA LYS A 272 6.85 -29.33 -26.10
C LYS A 272 6.51 -30.61 -25.32
N TRP A 273 7.37 -31.03 -24.40
CA TRP A 273 7.14 -32.22 -23.56
C TRP A 273 6.04 -32.04 -22.50
N LEU A 274 5.64 -30.80 -22.18
CA LEU A 274 4.54 -30.52 -21.25
C LEU A 274 3.15 -30.62 -21.91
N LYS A 275 3.08 -30.65 -23.25
CA LYS A 275 1.83 -30.73 -24.02
C LYS A 275 1.35 -32.16 -24.26
N ASP A 276 2.21 -33.15 -24.08
CA ASP A 276 1.92 -34.56 -24.41
C ASP A 276 1.55 -35.42 -23.18
N THR A 277 1.38 -34.81 -21.99
CA THR A 277 1.06 -35.54 -20.74
C THR A 277 -0.39 -35.33 -20.27
N VAL A 278 -1.23 -34.66 -21.08
CA VAL A 278 -2.67 -34.58 -20.83
C VAL A 278 -3.41 -35.11 -22.06
N GLN A 279 -3.37 -36.44 -22.20
CA GLN A 279 -4.39 -37.25 -22.86
C GLN A 279 -4.40 -38.66 -22.27
#